data_AF-W0IYF9-F1
#
_entry.id   AF-W0IYF9-F1
#
_cell.length_a   1.000
_cell.length_b   1.000
_cell.length_c   1.000
_cell.angle_alpha   90.00
_cell.angle_beta   90.00
_cell.angle_gamma   90.00
#
_symmetry.space_group_name_H-M   'P 1'
#
loop_
_entity.id
_entity.type
_entity.pdbx_description
1 polymer ?
#
loop_
_entity_poly.entity_id
_entity_poly.type
_entity_poly.pdbx_seq_one_letter_code
_entity_poly.pdbx_strand_id
1 'polypeptide(L)'
;MIEAHRRELLHAIVSAWDDVYDPGPGLLPSGSRYKSLCYALALLELAECSRLGRAEAIVARIIDTPGVPSRLIRRQDDERVSIGFTLSLLWHRHHRRLDPALRRRLSPTIVHMAGNIRKLPAGDLAEIFVLHTAAGLTGDDDLSNDVAVCLRDRLRIAQRDRPAATGEDSAGRLRELLMLHAFENHLRHFAPARGAIETLIDLAWRKIAHRLKRPDDFHEDLALATLLDRATHGAVALRLPPETIDCDPVDLLFALVVIPRIPDETIAFLRTSCPQATVAEIRC
;
A
#
# COMPACT_ATOMS: atom_id res chain seq x y z
N MET A 1 -3.87 7.40 -15.65
CA MET A 1 -2.81 6.56 -16.21
C MET A 1 -3.31 5.53 -17.21
N ILE A 2 -2.67 5.44 -18.37
CA ILE A 2 -2.81 4.32 -19.30
C ILE A 2 -2.00 3.13 -18.77
N GLU A 3 -2.50 1.90 -18.91
CA GLU A 3 -1.81 0.68 -18.39
C GLU A 3 -0.37 0.51 -18.92
N ALA A 4 -0.08 0.99 -20.13
CA ALA A 4 1.27 1.00 -20.69
C ALA A 4 2.25 1.79 -19.80
N HIS A 5 1.88 3.00 -19.38
CA HIS A 5 2.70 3.84 -18.51
C HIS A 5 2.85 3.25 -17.10
N ARG A 6 1.79 2.62 -16.57
CA ARG A 6 1.87 1.85 -15.33
C ARG A 6 2.93 0.75 -15.41
N ARG A 7 2.94 0.01 -16.52
CA ARG A 7 3.90 -1.07 -16.75
C ARG A 7 5.31 -0.54 -16.91
N GLU A 8 5.51 0.57 -17.63
CA GLU A 8 6.81 1.24 -17.74
C GLU A 8 7.39 1.58 -16.36
N LEU A 9 6.60 2.19 -15.47
CA LEU A 9 7.03 2.51 -14.11
C LEU A 9 7.32 1.25 -13.28
N LEU A 10 6.48 0.21 -13.38
CA LEU A 10 6.74 -1.08 -12.72
C LEU A 10 8.03 -1.75 -13.24
N HIS A 11 8.30 -1.65 -14.54
CA HIS A 11 9.54 -2.15 -15.13
C HIS A 11 10.74 -1.41 -14.58
N ALA A 12 10.69 -0.09 -14.48
CA ALA A 12 11.78 0.71 -13.93
C ALA A 12 12.07 0.35 -12.45
N ILE A 13 11.03 0.15 -11.62
CA ILE A 13 11.17 -0.34 -10.24
C ILE A 13 11.85 -1.71 -10.21
N VAL A 14 11.40 -2.63 -11.06
CA VAL A 14 11.95 -4.00 -11.12
C VAL A 14 13.39 -4.01 -11.62
N SER A 15 13.73 -3.20 -12.62
CA SER A 15 15.11 -3.03 -13.10
C SER A 15 16.03 -2.52 -11.99
N ALA A 16 15.61 -1.48 -11.26
CA ALA A 16 16.40 -0.94 -10.15
C ALA A 16 16.67 -1.99 -9.05
N TRP A 17 15.72 -2.89 -8.78
CA TRP A 17 15.92 -4.00 -7.83
C TRP A 17 16.65 -5.21 -8.43
N ASP A 18 16.51 -5.47 -9.73
CA ASP A 18 17.26 -6.52 -10.43
C ASP A 18 18.77 -6.26 -10.35
N ASP A 19 19.20 -5.00 -10.51
CA ASP A 19 20.62 -4.59 -10.52
C ASP A 19 21.33 -4.88 -9.19
N VAL A 20 20.58 -4.88 -8.10
CA VAL A 20 21.13 -5.13 -6.75
C VAL A 20 20.73 -6.50 -6.20
N TYR A 21 19.85 -7.26 -6.85
CA TYR A 21 19.40 -8.55 -6.34
C TYR A 21 20.52 -9.59 -6.34
N ASP A 22 20.76 -10.23 -5.19
CA ASP A 22 21.75 -11.30 -5.07
C ASP A 22 21.07 -12.68 -5.12
N PRO A 23 21.33 -13.51 -6.16
CA PRO A 23 20.79 -14.85 -6.28
C PRO A 23 21.20 -15.81 -5.15
N GLY A 24 22.34 -15.57 -4.50
CA GLY A 24 22.83 -16.42 -3.40
C GLY A 24 21.88 -16.42 -2.19
N PRO A 25 21.77 -15.30 -1.45
CA PRO A 25 20.80 -15.12 -0.37
C PRO A 25 19.38 -14.97 -0.91
N GLY A 26 19.17 -14.87 -2.23
CA GLY A 26 17.86 -14.86 -2.88
C GLY A 26 16.97 -13.71 -2.40
N LEU A 27 17.59 -12.64 -1.93
CA LEU A 27 17.00 -11.47 -1.28
C LEU A 27 17.82 -10.24 -1.69
N LEU A 28 17.28 -9.05 -1.44
CA LEU A 28 18.04 -7.81 -1.65
C LEU A 28 19.19 -7.69 -0.62
N PRO A 29 20.37 -7.18 -1.02
CA PRO A 29 21.62 -7.24 -0.26
C PRO A 29 21.63 -6.41 1.02
N SER A 30 20.72 -5.42 1.14
CA SER A 30 20.51 -4.65 2.37
C SER A 30 19.79 -5.44 3.47
N GLY A 31 19.47 -6.72 3.25
CA GLY A 31 18.85 -7.60 4.25
C GLY A 31 17.42 -7.24 4.61
N SER A 32 16.84 -6.19 3.98
CA SER A 32 15.46 -5.81 4.25
C SER A 32 14.52 -6.82 3.63
N ARG A 33 13.92 -7.64 4.50
CA ARG A 33 12.90 -8.63 4.12
C ARG A 33 11.68 -7.91 3.59
N TYR A 34 11.34 -6.76 4.16
CA TYR A 34 10.26 -5.94 3.67
C TYR A 34 10.47 -5.50 2.22
N LYS A 35 11.62 -4.90 1.89
CA LYS A 35 11.93 -4.50 0.51
C LYS A 35 11.97 -5.69 -0.44
N SER A 36 12.45 -6.83 0.01
CA SER A 36 12.42 -8.07 -0.78
C SER A 36 10.98 -8.53 -1.07
N LEU A 37 10.04 -8.40 -0.11
CA LEU A 37 8.61 -8.64 -0.37
C LEU A 37 8.00 -7.61 -1.33
N CYS A 38 8.36 -6.33 -1.21
CA CYS A 38 7.94 -5.30 -2.18
C CYS A 38 8.43 -5.64 -3.58
N TYR A 39 9.67 -6.12 -3.71
CA TYR A 39 10.19 -6.62 -4.98
C TYR A 39 9.41 -7.82 -5.51
N ALA A 40 9.10 -8.81 -4.67
CA ALA A 40 8.24 -9.92 -5.06
C ALA A 40 6.84 -9.45 -5.52
N LEU A 41 6.26 -8.46 -4.84
CA LEU A 41 4.99 -7.84 -5.24
C LEU A 41 5.10 -7.18 -6.62
N ALA A 42 6.15 -6.40 -6.88
CA ALA A 42 6.37 -5.76 -8.18
C ALA A 42 6.54 -6.79 -9.32
N LEU A 43 7.29 -7.86 -9.10
CA LEU A 43 7.44 -8.96 -10.06
C LEU A 43 6.08 -9.61 -10.40
N LEU A 44 5.21 -9.80 -9.40
CA LEU A 44 3.88 -10.37 -9.59
C LEU A 44 2.94 -9.41 -10.31
N GLU A 45 3.03 -8.10 -10.06
CA GLU A 45 2.24 -7.08 -10.77
C GLU A 45 2.58 -6.97 -12.25
N LEU A 46 3.85 -7.15 -12.65
CA LEU A 46 4.24 -7.20 -14.06
C LEU A 46 3.64 -8.41 -14.81
N ALA A 47 3.36 -9.48 -14.08
CA ALA A 47 2.75 -10.71 -14.61
C ALA A 47 3.53 -11.43 -15.72
N GLU A 48 4.84 -11.22 -15.79
CA GLU A 48 5.72 -11.98 -16.67
C GLU A 48 5.97 -13.39 -16.13
N CYS A 49 5.64 -14.42 -16.93
CA CYS A 49 5.81 -15.82 -16.51
C CYS A 49 7.25 -16.17 -16.11
N SER A 50 8.25 -15.55 -16.73
CA SER A 50 9.67 -15.76 -16.44
C SER A 50 10.08 -15.31 -15.03
N ARG A 51 9.33 -14.37 -14.43
CA ARG A 51 9.65 -13.75 -13.15
C ARG A 51 8.87 -14.31 -11.96
N LEU A 52 7.84 -15.12 -12.22
CA LEU A 52 6.97 -15.71 -11.21
C LEU A 52 7.76 -16.57 -10.20
N GLY A 53 8.61 -17.47 -10.68
CA GLY A 53 9.39 -18.36 -9.80
C GLY A 53 10.33 -17.61 -8.86
N ARG A 54 10.87 -16.45 -9.29
CA ARG A 54 11.69 -15.58 -8.42
C ARG A 54 10.86 -14.95 -7.32
N ALA A 55 9.69 -14.39 -7.66
CA ALA A 55 8.80 -13.79 -6.68
C ALA A 55 8.37 -14.81 -5.62
N GLU A 56 7.99 -16.02 -6.05
CA GLU A 56 7.61 -17.12 -5.17
C GLU A 56 8.75 -17.58 -4.26
N ALA A 57 9.97 -17.69 -4.80
CA ALA A 57 11.16 -18.03 -4.02
C ALA A 57 11.46 -17.01 -2.92
N ILE A 58 11.31 -15.72 -3.21
CA ILE A 58 11.48 -14.64 -2.22
C ILE A 58 10.42 -14.77 -1.11
N VAL A 59 9.14 -14.90 -1.47
CA VAL A 59 8.04 -15.02 -0.50
C VAL A 59 8.24 -16.28 0.37
N ALA A 60 8.55 -17.42 -0.24
CA ALA A 60 8.81 -18.67 0.47
C ALA A 60 9.95 -18.53 1.49
N ARG A 61 11.06 -17.90 1.09
CA ARG A 61 12.24 -17.68 1.93
C ARG A 61 11.92 -16.79 3.13
N ILE A 62 11.11 -15.76 2.94
CA ILE A 62 10.72 -14.85 4.01
C ILE A 62 9.77 -15.53 4.99
N ILE A 63 8.81 -16.33 4.50
CA ILE A 63 7.92 -17.13 5.34
C ILE A 63 8.70 -18.18 6.14
N ASP A 64 9.69 -18.83 5.53
CA ASP A 64 10.52 -19.86 6.18
C ASP A 64 11.55 -19.28 7.16
N THR A 65 11.76 -17.97 7.16
CA THR A 65 12.76 -17.36 8.04
C THR A 65 12.30 -17.46 9.52
N PRO A 66 13.10 -18.12 10.39
CA PRO A 66 12.77 -18.26 11.80
C PRO A 66 12.56 -16.90 12.47
N GLY A 67 11.44 -16.73 13.17
CA GLY A 67 11.15 -15.52 13.93
C GLY A 67 10.35 -14.45 13.20
N VAL A 68 10.07 -14.59 11.89
CA VAL A 68 9.12 -13.70 11.19
C VAL A 68 7.72 -13.76 11.84
N PRO A 69 7.17 -14.93 12.21
CA PRO A 69 5.89 -15.00 12.89
C PRO A 69 5.97 -14.56 14.36
N SER A 70 7.04 -14.90 15.08
CA SER A 70 7.13 -14.84 16.55
C SER A 70 7.77 -13.57 17.13
N ARG A 71 8.44 -12.73 16.32
CA ARG A 71 9.09 -11.49 16.81
C ARG A 71 8.24 -10.22 16.66
N LEU A 72 6.97 -10.32 16.28
CA LEU A 72 6.05 -9.16 16.14
C LEU A 72 5.71 -8.40 17.44
N ILE A 73 6.35 -8.73 18.56
CA ILE A 73 5.93 -8.29 19.90
C ILE A 73 6.42 -6.86 20.25
N ARG A 74 7.32 -6.25 19.47
CA ARG A 74 7.82 -4.89 19.74
C ARG A 74 7.45 -3.92 18.62
N ARG A 75 6.60 -2.92 18.96
CA ARG A 75 6.15 -1.80 18.12
C ARG A 75 7.24 -0.92 17.48
N GLN A 76 8.52 -1.16 17.79
CA GLN A 76 9.64 -0.32 17.34
C GLN A 76 10.28 -0.80 16.02
N ASP A 77 9.85 -1.95 15.47
CA ASP A 77 10.38 -2.47 14.20
C ASP A 77 9.40 -2.20 13.04
N ASP A 78 9.43 -0.98 12.48
CA ASP A 78 8.62 -0.54 11.32
C ASP A 78 8.64 -1.52 10.14
N GLU A 79 9.75 -2.25 9.99
CA GLU A 79 9.92 -3.26 8.96
C GLU A 79 8.93 -4.44 9.08
N ARG A 80 8.53 -4.82 10.31
CA ARG A 80 7.73 -6.04 10.55
C ARG A 80 6.26 -5.86 10.27
N VAL A 81 5.69 -4.73 10.69
CA VAL A 81 4.32 -4.35 10.37
C VAL A 81 4.17 -4.24 8.85
N SER A 82 5.20 -3.71 8.19
CA SER A 82 5.28 -3.60 6.74
C SER A 82 5.38 -4.96 6.02
N ILE A 83 6.03 -5.97 6.62
CA ILE A 83 6.02 -7.37 6.13
C ILE A 83 4.61 -7.94 6.16
N GLY A 84 3.91 -7.86 7.29
CA GLY A 84 2.57 -8.43 7.45
C GLY A 84 1.57 -7.81 6.46
N PHE A 85 1.59 -6.49 6.36
CA PHE A 85 0.80 -5.75 5.38
C PHE A 85 1.08 -6.22 3.94
N THR A 86 2.35 -6.36 3.55
CA THR A 86 2.73 -6.77 2.20
C THR A 86 2.33 -8.21 1.90
N LEU A 87 2.46 -9.14 2.86
CA LEU A 87 1.98 -10.52 2.72
C LEU A 87 0.46 -10.57 2.55
N SER A 88 -0.28 -9.74 3.29
CA SER A 88 -1.73 -9.61 3.13
C SER A 88 -2.12 -9.03 1.76
N LEU A 89 -1.39 -8.05 1.25
CA LEU A 89 -1.58 -7.53 -0.11
C LEU A 89 -1.31 -8.61 -1.17
N LEU A 90 -0.22 -9.37 -1.03
CA LEU A 90 0.10 -10.49 -1.90
C LEU A 90 -1.01 -11.54 -1.89
N TRP A 91 -1.57 -11.84 -0.71
CA TRP A 91 -2.71 -12.73 -0.60
C TRP A 91 -3.91 -12.22 -1.38
N HIS A 92 -4.39 -11.00 -1.08
CA HIS A 92 -5.59 -10.46 -1.71
C HIS A 92 -5.47 -10.33 -3.23
N ARG A 93 -4.28 -9.98 -3.73
CA ARG A 93 -4.08 -9.70 -5.15
C ARG A 93 -3.64 -10.91 -5.97
N HIS A 94 -2.81 -11.77 -5.40
CA HIS A 94 -2.06 -12.76 -6.17
C HIS A 94 -2.24 -14.20 -5.71
N HIS A 95 -2.96 -14.51 -4.61
CA HIS A 95 -3.04 -15.89 -4.10
C HIS A 95 -3.48 -16.94 -5.13
N ARG A 96 -4.29 -16.57 -6.14
CA ARG A 96 -4.73 -17.49 -7.21
C ARG A 96 -3.62 -17.83 -8.21
N ARG A 97 -2.61 -16.97 -8.32
CA ARG A 97 -1.47 -17.07 -9.24
C ARG A 97 -0.25 -17.71 -8.59
N LEU A 98 -0.20 -17.74 -7.26
CA LEU A 98 0.87 -18.37 -6.51
C LEU A 98 0.76 -19.90 -6.55
N ASP A 99 1.92 -20.56 -6.50
CA ASP A 99 2.04 -22.00 -6.31
C ASP A 99 1.17 -22.48 -5.12
N PRO A 100 0.39 -23.57 -5.30
CA PRO A 100 -0.49 -24.08 -4.25
C PRO A 100 0.21 -24.48 -2.95
N ALA A 101 1.47 -24.90 -2.98
CA ALA A 101 2.23 -25.20 -1.76
C ALA A 101 2.63 -23.90 -1.04
N LEU A 102 3.06 -22.87 -1.78
CA LEU A 102 3.32 -21.55 -1.19
C LEU A 102 2.06 -20.93 -0.58
N ARG A 103 0.93 -21.00 -1.28
CA ARG A 103 -0.37 -20.51 -0.77
C ARG A 103 -0.78 -21.18 0.54
N ARG A 104 -0.60 -22.50 0.65
CA ARG A 104 -0.89 -23.28 1.87
C ARG A 104 -0.04 -22.87 3.06
N ARG A 105 1.14 -22.28 2.83
CA ARG A 105 2.02 -21.76 3.86
C ARG A 105 1.73 -20.30 4.20
N LEU A 106 1.43 -19.48 3.19
CA LEU A 106 1.15 -18.04 3.33
C LEU A 106 -0.05 -17.75 4.25
N SER A 107 -1.17 -18.47 4.07
CA SER A 107 -2.38 -18.24 4.88
C SER A 107 -2.14 -18.48 6.39
N PRO A 108 -1.61 -19.64 6.84
CA PRO A 108 -1.26 -19.85 8.24
C PRO A 108 -0.27 -18.82 8.80
N THR A 109 0.68 -18.34 7.98
CA THR A 109 1.60 -17.28 8.40
C THR A 109 0.86 -15.99 8.70
N ILE A 110 -0.03 -15.51 7.80
CA ILE A 110 -0.82 -14.29 8.02
C ILE A 110 -1.69 -14.43 9.29
N VAL A 111 -2.35 -15.58 9.47
CA VAL A 111 -3.17 -15.86 10.66
C VAL A 111 -2.33 -15.84 11.94
N HIS A 112 -1.13 -16.43 11.91
CA HIS A 112 -0.23 -16.38 13.06
C HIS A 112 0.23 -14.95 13.38
N MET A 113 0.54 -14.15 12.36
CA MET A 113 0.91 -12.73 12.54
C MET A 113 -0.23 -11.94 13.18
N ALA A 114 -1.45 -12.10 12.69
CA ALA A 114 -2.66 -11.49 13.26
C ALA A 114 -2.86 -11.90 14.73
N GLY A 115 -2.68 -13.18 15.07
CA GLY A 115 -2.78 -13.66 16.46
C GLY A 115 -1.77 -13.01 17.41
N ASN A 116 -0.62 -12.55 16.91
CA ASN A 116 0.35 -11.81 17.71
C ASN A 116 0.00 -10.31 17.79
N ILE A 117 -0.47 -9.71 16.70
CA ILE A 117 -0.96 -8.32 16.67
C ILE A 117 -2.13 -8.13 17.63
N ARG A 118 -3.08 -9.08 17.68
CA ARG A 118 -4.27 -9.02 18.55
C ARG A 118 -3.94 -8.89 20.04
N LYS A 119 -2.73 -9.29 20.47
CA LYS A 119 -2.26 -9.20 21.86
C LYS A 119 -1.70 -7.82 22.21
N LEU A 120 -1.49 -6.96 21.21
CA LEU A 120 -0.94 -5.62 21.38
C LEU A 120 -2.08 -4.60 21.56
N PRO A 121 -1.82 -3.41 22.13
CA PRO A 121 -2.81 -2.34 22.18
C PRO A 121 -3.19 -1.88 20.76
N ALA A 122 -4.22 -1.02 20.64
CA ALA A 122 -4.74 -0.50 19.37
C ALA A 122 -3.64 -0.23 18.31
N GLY A 123 -3.75 -0.93 17.18
CA GLY A 123 -2.74 -0.96 16.14
C GLY A 123 -2.84 0.15 15.10
N ASP A 124 -1.80 0.28 14.30
CA ASP A 124 -1.81 1.14 13.11
C ASP A 124 -2.62 0.52 11.95
N LEU A 125 -2.76 1.23 10.84
CA LEU A 125 -3.55 0.73 9.69
C LEU A 125 -2.98 -0.56 9.08
N ALA A 126 -1.66 -0.71 9.03
CA ALA A 126 -1.04 -1.90 8.47
C ALA A 126 -1.32 -3.13 9.34
N GLU A 127 -1.26 -2.99 10.66
CA GLU A 127 -1.65 -4.03 11.61
C GLU A 127 -3.14 -4.39 11.48
N ILE A 128 -4.02 -3.39 11.41
CA ILE A 128 -5.46 -3.60 11.22
C ILE A 128 -5.71 -4.34 9.89
N PHE A 129 -4.93 -4.09 8.85
CA PHE A 129 -5.09 -4.74 7.55
C PHE A 129 -4.72 -6.23 7.61
N VAL A 130 -3.70 -6.57 8.41
CA VAL A 130 -3.34 -7.97 8.69
C VAL A 130 -4.45 -8.67 9.46
N LEU A 131 -5.02 -8.02 10.49
CA LEU A 131 -6.16 -8.56 11.25
C LEU A 131 -7.36 -8.80 10.32
N HIS A 132 -7.69 -7.84 9.45
CA HIS A 132 -8.75 -7.98 8.44
C HIS A 132 -8.53 -9.18 7.52
N THR A 133 -7.31 -9.32 7.01
CA THR A 133 -6.97 -10.42 6.10
C THR A 133 -7.08 -11.76 6.81
N ALA A 134 -6.61 -11.85 8.05
CA ALA A 134 -6.75 -13.06 8.86
C ALA A 134 -8.22 -13.39 9.17
N ALA A 135 -9.06 -12.40 9.49
CA ALA A 135 -10.49 -12.62 9.72
C ALA A 135 -11.18 -13.24 8.50
N GLY A 136 -10.87 -12.75 7.29
CA GLY A 136 -11.37 -13.33 6.05
C GLY A 136 -10.84 -14.73 5.75
N LEU A 137 -9.63 -15.06 6.21
CA LEU A 137 -9.02 -16.39 6.06
C LEU A 137 -9.62 -17.43 7.00
N THR A 138 -9.97 -17.03 8.23
CA THR A 138 -10.47 -17.95 9.27
C THR A 138 -11.99 -17.96 9.39
N GLY A 139 -12.68 -16.94 8.89
CA GLY A 139 -14.10 -16.73 9.17
C GLY A 139 -14.37 -16.35 10.64
N ASP A 140 -13.40 -15.70 11.29
CA ASP A 140 -13.51 -15.27 12.69
C ASP A 140 -14.28 -13.94 12.80
N ASP A 141 -15.53 -14.03 13.24
CA ASP A 141 -16.42 -12.88 13.42
C ASP A 141 -15.97 -11.96 14.57
N ASP A 142 -15.31 -12.49 15.61
CA ASP A 142 -14.78 -11.68 16.70
C ASP A 142 -13.61 -10.83 16.20
N LEU A 143 -12.71 -11.43 15.41
CA LEU A 143 -11.60 -10.71 14.79
C LEU A 143 -12.10 -9.65 13.80
N SER A 144 -13.18 -9.95 13.08
CA SER A 144 -13.89 -8.97 12.25
C SER A 144 -14.40 -7.79 13.08
N ASN A 145 -15.07 -8.06 14.20
CA ASN A 145 -15.55 -7.02 15.11
C ASN A 145 -14.41 -6.18 15.68
N ASP A 146 -13.29 -6.81 16.06
CA ASP A 146 -12.07 -6.14 16.53
C ASP A 146 -11.55 -5.14 15.48
N VAL A 147 -11.46 -5.55 14.21
CA VAL A 147 -11.08 -4.68 13.07
C VAL A 147 -12.01 -3.46 12.96
N ALA A 148 -13.33 -3.68 13.05
CA ALA A 148 -14.31 -2.59 12.97
C ALA A 148 -14.23 -1.63 14.17
N VAL A 149 -13.88 -2.12 15.36
CA VAL A 149 -13.59 -1.26 16.53
C VAL A 149 -12.34 -0.42 16.28
N CYS A 150 -11.23 -1.05 15.88
CA CYS A 150 -9.97 -0.34 15.63
C CYS A 150 -10.11 0.74 14.55
N LEU A 151 -10.83 0.47 13.45
CA LEU A 151 -11.06 1.47 12.40
C LEU A 151 -11.91 2.65 12.87
N ARG A 152 -12.92 2.41 13.72
CA ARG A 152 -13.70 3.49 14.34
C ARG A 152 -12.85 4.33 15.29
N ASP A 153 -11.96 3.70 16.04
CA ASP A 153 -11.03 4.43 16.91
C ASP A 153 -10.03 5.27 16.10
N ARG A 154 -9.48 4.71 15.00
CA ARG A 154 -8.67 5.48 14.04
C ARG A 154 -9.43 6.68 13.46
N LEU A 155 -10.70 6.49 13.09
CA LEU A 155 -11.55 7.59 12.62
C LEU A 155 -11.75 8.67 13.69
N ARG A 156 -12.03 8.28 14.94
CA ARG A 156 -12.18 9.24 16.05
C ARG A 156 -10.91 10.05 16.29
N ILE A 157 -9.73 9.43 16.17
CA ILE A 157 -8.44 10.11 16.26
C ILE A 157 -8.29 11.09 15.09
N ALA A 158 -8.48 10.61 13.85
CA ALA A 158 -8.33 11.43 12.66
C ALA A 158 -9.29 12.65 12.60
N GLN A 159 -10.49 12.54 13.18
CA GLN A 159 -11.46 13.63 13.31
C GLN A 159 -11.07 14.67 14.37
N ARG A 160 -10.34 14.27 15.40
CA ARG A 160 -9.86 15.17 16.46
C ARG A 160 -8.56 15.87 16.07
N ASP A 161 -7.77 15.25 15.21
CA ASP A 161 -6.59 15.84 14.63
C ASP A 161 -6.99 17.04 13.75
N ARG A 162 -6.74 18.25 14.24
CA ARG A 162 -6.82 19.44 13.40
C ARG A 162 -5.82 19.29 12.25
N PRO A 163 -6.13 19.78 11.03
CA PRO A 163 -5.14 19.82 9.97
C PRO A 163 -3.97 20.67 10.47
N ALA A 164 -2.85 20.01 10.77
CA ALA A 164 -1.71 20.70 11.34
C ALA A 164 -1.16 21.72 10.34
N ALA A 165 -0.65 22.81 10.89
CA ALA A 165 0.06 23.82 10.13
C ALA A 165 1.21 23.18 9.34
N THR A 166 1.37 23.66 8.10
CA THR A 166 2.48 23.42 7.16
C THR A 166 3.78 22.97 7.84
N GLY A 167 4.17 21.70 7.63
CA GLY A 167 5.44 21.13 8.15
C GLY A 167 5.38 19.66 8.58
N GLU A 168 4.19 19.05 8.72
CA GLU A 168 4.06 17.65 9.12
C GLU A 168 4.47 16.63 8.03
N ASP A 169 4.98 15.49 8.49
CA ASP A 169 5.45 14.31 7.76
C ASP A 169 4.59 13.93 6.54
N SER A 170 5.01 14.42 5.35
CA SER A 170 4.36 14.12 4.08
C SER A 170 4.39 12.63 3.76
N ALA A 171 5.51 11.97 4.03
CA ALA A 171 5.70 10.56 3.68
C ALA A 171 4.76 9.68 4.51
N GLY A 172 4.62 9.96 5.81
CA GLY A 172 3.66 9.29 6.68
C GLY A 172 2.22 9.43 6.21
N ARG A 173 1.81 10.64 5.78
CA ARG A 173 0.45 10.90 5.27
C ARG A 173 0.16 10.19 3.94
N LEU A 174 1.12 10.15 3.02
CA LEU A 174 0.97 9.40 1.78
C LEU A 174 0.85 7.90 2.04
N ARG A 175 1.71 7.36 2.92
CA ARG A 175 1.62 5.94 3.34
C ARG A 175 0.28 5.61 3.96
N GLU A 176 -0.23 6.46 4.83
CA GLU A 176 -1.57 6.32 5.42
C GLU A 176 -2.63 6.25 4.32
N LEU A 177 -2.61 7.17 3.35
CA LEU A 177 -3.55 7.16 2.22
C LEU A 177 -3.43 5.89 1.36
N LEU A 178 -2.22 5.45 1.05
CA LEU A 178 -1.97 4.22 0.27
C LEU A 178 -2.52 2.99 1.00
N MET A 179 -2.32 2.90 2.33
CA MET A 179 -2.90 1.83 3.14
C MET A 179 -4.44 1.88 3.15
N LEU A 180 -5.04 3.07 3.24
CA LEU A 180 -6.50 3.22 3.18
C LEU A 180 -7.07 2.78 1.82
N HIS A 181 -6.39 3.07 0.70
CA HIS A 181 -6.81 2.55 -0.60
C HIS A 181 -6.59 1.04 -0.74
N ALA A 182 -5.54 0.48 -0.12
CA ALA A 182 -5.39 -0.97 -0.01
C ALA A 182 -6.58 -1.61 0.73
N PHE A 183 -7.02 -0.99 1.83
CA PHE A 183 -8.24 -1.38 2.54
C PHE A 183 -9.47 -1.31 1.63
N GLU A 184 -9.75 -0.17 1.02
CA GLU A 184 -10.91 0.04 0.14
C GLU A 184 -10.99 -0.99 -1.00
N ASN A 185 -9.86 -1.31 -1.60
CA ASN A 185 -9.76 -2.32 -2.65
C ASN A 185 -10.17 -3.73 -2.21
N HIS A 186 -9.91 -4.07 -0.96
CA HIS A 186 -9.96 -5.44 -0.43
C HIS A 186 -11.01 -5.64 0.66
N LEU A 187 -11.84 -4.62 0.91
CA LEU A 187 -12.95 -4.62 1.87
C LEU A 187 -14.35 -4.57 1.26
N ARG A 188 -14.48 -4.75 -0.06
CA ARG A 188 -15.79 -4.63 -0.76
C ARG A 188 -16.91 -5.52 -0.16
N HIS A 189 -16.57 -6.51 0.65
CA HIS A 189 -17.50 -7.41 1.32
C HIS A 189 -17.57 -7.24 2.86
N PHE A 190 -16.88 -6.26 3.43
CA PHE A 190 -16.81 -6.03 4.88
C PHE A 190 -17.66 -4.84 5.31
N ALA A 191 -18.97 -5.06 5.36
CA ALA A 191 -19.96 -4.02 5.67
C ALA A 191 -19.70 -3.23 6.97
N PRO A 192 -19.24 -3.84 8.09
CA PRO A 192 -19.16 -3.14 9.39
C PRO A 192 -18.18 -1.95 9.42
N ALA A 193 -17.14 -1.94 8.59
CA ALA A 193 -16.12 -0.89 8.63
C ALA A 193 -16.00 -0.05 7.35
N ARG A 194 -16.85 -0.31 6.36
CA ARG A 194 -16.83 0.40 5.07
C ARG A 194 -16.95 1.92 5.23
N GLY A 195 -17.96 2.38 5.97
CA GLY A 195 -18.18 3.82 6.18
C GLY A 195 -17.04 4.51 6.94
N ALA A 196 -16.37 3.80 7.85
CA ALA A 196 -15.21 4.34 8.56
C ALA A 196 -14.04 4.59 7.60
N ILE A 197 -13.79 3.67 6.68
CA ILE A 197 -12.69 3.79 5.71
C ILE A 197 -12.99 4.83 4.64
N GLU A 198 -14.20 4.86 4.11
CA GLU A 198 -14.61 5.92 3.18
C GLU A 198 -14.37 7.30 3.81
N THR A 199 -14.77 7.49 5.07
CA THR A 199 -14.53 8.74 5.80
C THR A 199 -13.04 9.01 6.05
N LEU A 200 -12.25 7.98 6.40
CA LEU A 200 -10.81 8.12 6.61
C LEU A 200 -10.08 8.52 5.31
N ILE A 201 -10.48 7.94 4.18
CA ILE A 201 -9.97 8.31 2.85
C ILE A 201 -10.27 9.77 2.55
N ASP A 202 -11.52 10.20 2.79
CA ASP A 202 -11.93 11.59 2.59
C ASP A 202 -11.09 12.55 3.44
N LEU A 203 -10.89 12.23 4.72
CA LEU A 203 -10.07 13.03 5.63
C LEU A 203 -8.59 13.07 5.19
N ALA A 204 -8.03 11.93 4.79
CA ALA A 204 -6.64 11.84 4.32
C ALA A 204 -6.43 12.68 3.04
N TRP A 205 -7.35 12.59 2.08
CA TRP A 205 -7.31 13.40 0.87
C TRP A 205 -7.42 14.89 1.16
N ARG A 206 -8.33 15.31 2.06
CA ARG A 206 -8.42 16.73 2.47
C ARG A 206 -7.11 17.22 3.08
N LYS A 207 -6.45 16.41 3.93
CA LYS A 207 -5.14 16.75 4.51
C LYS A 207 -4.06 16.92 3.44
N ILE A 208 -4.03 16.06 2.42
CA ILE A 208 -3.10 16.16 1.29
C ILE A 208 -3.43 17.38 0.42
N ALA A 209 -4.70 17.59 0.08
CA ALA A 209 -5.15 18.71 -0.75
C ALA A 209 -4.83 20.07 -0.13
N HIS A 210 -5.02 20.23 1.18
CA HIS A 210 -4.64 21.46 1.88
C HIS A 210 -3.15 21.79 1.82
N ARG A 211 -2.29 20.79 1.57
CA ARG A 211 -0.85 20.98 1.37
C ARG A 211 -0.54 21.45 -0.04
N LEU A 212 -1.23 20.89 -1.04
CA LEU A 212 -1.02 21.15 -2.47
C LEU A 212 -1.59 22.53 -2.83
N LYS A 213 -0.89 23.58 -2.43
CA LYS A 213 -1.28 24.98 -2.67
C LYS A 213 -0.65 25.53 -3.95
N ARG A 214 0.39 24.87 -4.46
CA ARG A 214 1.10 25.23 -5.68
C ARG A 214 1.26 24.01 -6.60
N PRO A 215 1.26 24.20 -7.93
CA PRO A 215 1.54 23.13 -8.90
C PRO A 215 2.90 22.44 -8.70
N ASP A 216 3.90 23.18 -8.21
CA ASP A 216 5.25 22.63 -7.97
C ASP A 216 5.26 21.60 -6.82
N ASP A 217 4.32 21.69 -5.87
CA ASP A 217 4.20 20.78 -4.72
C ASP A 217 3.89 19.32 -5.14
N PHE A 218 3.44 19.10 -6.39
CA PHE A 218 3.14 17.78 -6.95
C PHE A 218 4.40 17.07 -7.47
N HIS A 219 5.37 17.83 -7.95
CA HIS A 219 6.57 17.30 -8.61
C HIS A 219 7.62 16.81 -7.60
N GLU A 220 7.48 17.18 -6.33
CA GLU A 220 8.39 16.75 -5.25
C GLU A 220 8.10 15.32 -4.74
N ASP A 221 6.93 14.74 -5.04
CA ASP A 221 6.51 13.43 -4.55
C ASP A 221 5.98 12.54 -5.70
N LEU A 222 6.89 11.73 -6.25
CA LEU A 222 6.63 10.83 -7.39
C LEU A 222 5.48 9.84 -7.12
N ALA A 223 5.35 9.37 -5.89
CA ALA A 223 4.33 8.40 -5.51
C ALA A 223 2.94 9.06 -5.41
N LEU A 224 2.86 10.27 -4.84
CA LEU A 224 1.62 11.07 -4.83
C LEU A 224 1.21 11.48 -6.25
N ALA A 225 2.16 11.94 -7.07
CA ALA A 225 1.95 12.27 -8.47
C ALA A 225 1.35 11.07 -9.25
N THR A 226 1.96 9.89 -9.08
CA THR A 226 1.46 8.65 -9.67
C THR A 226 0.06 8.30 -9.19
N LEU A 227 -0.21 8.42 -7.89
CA LEU A 227 -1.53 8.14 -7.32
C LEU A 227 -2.62 9.05 -7.92
N LEU A 228 -2.32 10.34 -8.08
CA LEU A 228 -3.19 11.34 -8.68
C LEU A 228 -3.43 11.08 -10.17
N ASP A 229 -2.38 10.81 -10.95
CA ASP A 229 -2.51 10.47 -12.37
C ASP A 229 -3.39 9.23 -12.56
N ARG A 230 -3.24 8.22 -11.70
CA ARG A 230 -4.08 7.02 -11.72
C ARG A 230 -5.54 7.31 -11.40
N ALA A 231 -5.81 8.03 -10.32
CA ALA A 231 -7.17 8.33 -9.90
C ALA A 231 -7.91 9.25 -10.89
N THR A 232 -7.18 10.13 -11.57
CA THR A 232 -7.73 11.06 -12.56
C THR A 232 -7.67 10.52 -13.99
N HIS A 233 -7.30 9.26 -14.18
CA HIS A 233 -7.17 8.61 -15.49
C HIS A 233 -6.24 9.34 -16.47
N GLY A 234 -5.24 10.06 -15.97
CA GLY A 234 -4.27 10.78 -16.80
C GLY A 234 -4.67 12.21 -17.15
N ALA A 235 -5.78 12.69 -16.59
CA ALA A 235 -6.19 14.07 -16.81
C ALA A 235 -5.25 15.08 -16.14
N VAL A 236 -4.63 14.71 -15.03
CA VAL A 236 -3.50 15.44 -14.46
C VAL A 236 -2.26 14.84 -15.09
N ALA A 237 -1.94 15.25 -16.32
CA ALA A 237 -0.86 14.69 -17.14
C ALA A 237 0.52 15.00 -16.54
N LEU A 238 0.90 14.27 -15.49
CA LEU A 238 2.22 14.33 -14.90
C LEU A 238 3.11 13.40 -15.73
N ARG A 239 3.82 13.97 -16.70
CA ARG A 239 4.90 13.23 -17.38
C ARG A 239 6.03 13.02 -16.40
N LEU A 240 6.01 11.91 -15.71
CA LEU A 240 7.05 11.49 -14.78
C LEU A 240 8.14 10.77 -15.58
N PRO A 241 9.37 11.31 -15.67
CA PRO A 241 10.46 10.60 -16.35
C PRO A 241 10.78 9.31 -15.57
N PRO A 242 10.91 8.14 -16.23
CA PRO A 242 11.32 6.90 -15.56
C PRO A 242 12.70 7.00 -14.90
N GLU A 243 13.52 7.94 -15.37
CA GLU A 243 14.89 8.24 -14.93
C GLU A 243 14.95 8.88 -13.53
N THR A 244 13.82 9.24 -12.92
CA THR A 244 13.79 9.90 -11.60
C THR A 244 13.62 8.93 -10.41
N ILE A 245 13.68 7.61 -10.64
CA ILE A 245 13.64 6.60 -9.55
C ILE A 245 15.04 6.50 -8.89
N ASP A 246 15.52 7.61 -8.34
CA ASP A 246 16.74 7.66 -7.51
C ASP A 246 16.44 7.40 -6.02
N CYS A 247 15.16 7.23 -5.65
CA CYS A 247 14.69 7.05 -4.27
C CYS A 247 14.02 5.68 -4.04
N ASP A 248 13.80 5.33 -2.76
CA ASP A 248 13.18 4.06 -2.33
C ASP A 248 11.79 3.86 -2.99
N PRO A 249 11.63 2.94 -3.96
CA PRO A 249 10.46 2.91 -4.84
C PRO A 249 9.23 2.25 -4.20
N VAL A 250 9.26 2.02 -2.89
CA VAL A 250 8.20 1.31 -2.15
C VAL A 250 6.87 2.06 -2.19
N ASP A 251 6.87 3.37 -1.89
CA ASP A 251 5.65 4.16 -1.88
C ASP A 251 5.09 4.32 -3.31
N LEU A 252 5.98 4.42 -4.31
CA LEU A 252 5.61 4.40 -5.72
C LEU A 252 4.99 3.06 -6.14
N LEU A 253 5.58 1.94 -5.73
CA LEU A 253 5.02 0.61 -5.97
C LEU A 253 3.60 0.50 -5.42
N PHE A 254 3.37 0.92 -4.18
CA PHE A 254 2.02 0.90 -3.62
C PHE A 254 1.06 1.80 -4.37
N ALA A 255 1.51 2.99 -4.80
CA ALA A 255 0.72 3.86 -5.68
C ALA A 255 0.37 3.19 -7.02
N LEU A 256 1.19 2.25 -7.53
CA LEU A 256 0.95 1.43 -8.74
C LEU A 256 0.14 0.15 -8.51
N VAL A 257 0.01 -0.29 -7.25
CA VAL A 257 -0.71 -1.51 -6.84
C VAL A 257 -2.17 -1.22 -6.49
N VAL A 258 -2.43 -0.16 -5.73
CA VAL A 258 -3.80 0.18 -5.27
C VAL A 258 -4.69 0.68 -6.41
N ILE A 259 -6.00 0.81 -6.19
CA ILE A 259 -6.94 1.39 -7.17
C ILE A 259 -7.47 2.64 -6.47
N PRO A 260 -6.87 3.80 -6.74
CA PRO A 260 -7.20 4.99 -5.97
C PRO A 260 -8.56 5.54 -6.37
N ARG A 261 -9.30 6.03 -5.36
CA ARG A 261 -10.50 6.85 -5.52
C ARG A 261 -10.23 8.22 -4.90
N ILE A 262 -10.47 9.29 -5.64
CA ILE A 262 -10.44 10.64 -5.08
C ILE A 262 -11.88 11.08 -4.80
N PRO A 263 -12.18 11.63 -3.61
CA PRO A 263 -13.49 12.21 -3.32
C PRO A 263 -13.78 13.41 -4.22
N ASP A 264 -15.03 13.58 -4.67
CA ASP A 264 -15.42 14.63 -5.62
C ASP A 264 -15.04 16.04 -5.15
N GLU A 265 -15.18 16.31 -3.86
CA GLU A 265 -14.77 17.58 -3.25
C GLU A 265 -13.26 17.84 -3.39
N THR A 266 -12.44 16.79 -3.28
CA THR A 266 -10.99 16.88 -3.45
C THR A 266 -10.65 17.12 -4.92
N ILE A 267 -11.34 16.45 -5.86
CA ILE A 267 -11.20 16.70 -7.30
C ILE A 267 -11.54 18.17 -7.61
N ALA A 268 -12.67 18.67 -7.08
CA ALA A 268 -13.09 20.04 -7.29
C ALA A 268 -12.05 21.04 -6.75
N PHE A 269 -11.54 20.81 -5.54
CA PHE A 269 -10.48 21.62 -4.95
C PHE A 269 -9.22 21.62 -5.83
N LEU A 270 -8.72 20.45 -6.23
CA LEU A 270 -7.52 20.33 -7.06
C LEU A 270 -7.68 21.06 -8.40
N ARG A 271 -8.85 20.99 -9.04
CA ARG A 271 -9.15 21.74 -10.26
C ARG A 271 -9.12 23.25 -10.05
N THR A 272 -9.63 23.75 -8.93
CA THR A 272 -9.63 25.19 -8.64
C THR A 272 -8.27 25.72 -8.20
N SER A 273 -7.51 24.93 -7.45
CA SER A 273 -6.24 25.35 -6.85
C SER A 273 -5.04 25.13 -7.78
N CYS A 274 -5.15 24.23 -8.76
CA CYS A 274 -4.08 23.90 -9.70
C CYS A 274 -4.53 24.00 -11.16
N PRO A 275 -4.89 25.20 -11.66
CA PRO A 275 -5.45 25.38 -13.00
C PRO A 275 -4.45 25.12 -14.14
N GLN A 276 -3.14 24.96 -13.87
CA GLN A 276 -2.16 24.54 -14.88
C GLN A 276 -2.06 23.01 -15.02
N ALA A 277 -2.60 22.24 -14.07
CA ALA A 277 -2.81 20.80 -14.19
C ALA A 277 -4.06 20.46 -15.02
N THR A 278 -4.52 21.39 -15.88
CA THR A 278 -5.74 21.31 -16.70
C THR A 278 -5.72 20.12 -17.66
N VAL A 279 -6.20 18.99 -17.15
CA VAL A 279 -7.42 18.30 -17.57
C VAL A 279 -7.90 18.64 -18.98
N ALA A 280 -7.42 17.89 -19.96
CA ALA A 280 -8.29 17.48 -21.05
C ALA A 280 -9.22 16.36 -20.51
N GLU A 281 -10.51 16.69 -20.35
CA GLU A 281 -11.64 15.76 -20.18
C GLU A 281 -11.53 14.68 -19.07
N ILE A 282 -11.76 15.05 -17.80
CA ILE A 282 -12.30 14.10 -16.81
C ILE A 282 -13.82 14.03 -17.05
N ARG A 283 -14.25 13.11 -17.92
CA ARG A 283 -15.62 12.58 -17.90
C ARG A 283 -15.57 11.23 -17.20
N CYS A 284 -16.23 11.15 -16.03
CA CYS A 284 -16.58 9.89 -15.37
C CYS A 284 -17.58 9.11 -16.22
#